data_AF-A0A838Z500-F1
#
_entry.id   AF-A0A838Z500-F1
#
_cell.length_a   1.000
_cell.length_b   1.000
_cell.length_c   1.000
_cell.angle_alpha   90.00
_cell.angle_beta   90.00
_cell.angle_gamma   90.00
#
_symmetry.space_group_name_H-M   'P 1'
#
loop_
_entity.id
_entity.type
_entity.pdbx_description
1 polymer ?
#
loop_
_entity_poly.entity_id
_entity_poly.type
_entity_poly.pdbx_seq_one_letter_code
_entity_poly.pdbx_strand_id
1 'polypeptide(L)'
;MVEISEKTRSKASGMKIPAILVRDEIDGKKYYRKGYKDVLAGTKTIDDIIGASVFQAFIVSFIGTYVNGLLPKNWYALTGESGVNLSKKNNLSTDIAIVDINEIGNIFSTKYLDIAPKVVLEVDVKIDLEKGKDYDYIQRKTKKLLEFGVEKVFWILTSQRQVIVAEKENPTWSIINWQTKMEVFENISFSIEQILAEKGFQIPPVEE
;
A
#
# COMPACT_ATOMS: atom_id res chain seq x y z
N MET A 1 43.43 -36.02 -22.09
CA MET A 1 43.14 -35.61 -20.70
C MET A 1 43.00 -34.10 -20.75
N VAL A 2 41.78 -33.57 -20.82
CA VAL A 2 41.53 -32.13 -21.00
C VAL A 2 41.03 -31.59 -19.66
N GLU A 3 41.82 -30.71 -19.07
CA GLU A 3 41.51 -30.00 -17.82
C GLU A 3 40.24 -29.17 -17.98
N ILE A 4 39.28 -29.40 -17.10
CA ILE A 4 38.09 -28.58 -16.94
C ILE A 4 38.49 -27.41 -16.03
N SER A 5 38.74 -26.24 -16.60
CA SER A 5 38.96 -25.03 -15.81
C SER A 5 37.64 -24.64 -15.13
N GLU A 6 37.58 -24.78 -13.81
CA GLU A 6 36.54 -24.21 -12.97
C GLU A 6 36.51 -22.69 -13.16
N LYS A 7 35.50 -22.20 -13.90
CA LYS A 7 35.13 -20.79 -13.88
C LYS A 7 34.63 -20.46 -12.47
N THR A 8 35.54 -19.94 -11.65
CA THR A 8 35.27 -19.28 -10.38
C THR A 8 34.06 -18.36 -10.50
N ARG A 9 32.93 -18.74 -9.89
CA ARG A 9 31.83 -17.81 -9.56
C ARG A 9 32.42 -16.74 -8.64
N SER A 10 32.73 -15.57 -9.18
CA SER A 10 33.07 -14.41 -8.37
C SER A 10 31.87 -14.09 -7.48
N LYS A 11 32.07 -14.17 -6.16
CA LYS A 11 31.15 -13.63 -5.15
C LYS A 11 30.86 -12.16 -5.51
N ALA A 12 29.63 -11.87 -5.92
CA ALA A 12 29.17 -10.50 -6.11
C ALA A 12 29.08 -9.81 -4.74
N SER A 13 30.19 -9.25 -4.28
CA SER A 13 30.25 -8.40 -3.10
C SER A 13 29.60 -7.05 -3.40
N GLY A 14 28.47 -6.78 -2.75
CA GLY A 14 28.03 -5.40 -2.46
C GLY A 14 27.28 -4.64 -3.55
N MET A 15 26.44 -5.29 -4.37
CA MET A 15 25.56 -4.53 -5.26
C MET A 15 24.51 -3.77 -4.42
N LYS A 16 24.71 -2.45 -4.26
CA LYS A 16 23.80 -1.59 -3.53
C LYS A 16 22.49 -1.48 -4.32
N ILE A 17 21.43 -2.10 -3.84
CA ILE A 17 20.11 -2.05 -4.47
C ILE A 17 19.67 -0.57 -4.57
N PRO A 18 19.28 -0.09 -5.77
CA PRO A 18 18.80 1.28 -5.96
C PRO A 18 17.68 1.64 -4.98
N ALA A 19 17.76 2.84 -4.39
CA ALA A 19 16.78 3.29 -3.38
C ALA A 19 15.35 3.34 -3.94
N ILE A 20 15.19 3.61 -5.23
CA ILE A 20 13.88 3.64 -5.92
C ILE A 20 13.16 2.28 -5.91
N LEU A 21 13.89 1.19 -5.74
CA LEU A 21 13.33 -0.17 -5.62
C LEU A 21 12.84 -0.50 -4.21
N VAL A 22 13.18 0.33 -3.21
CA VAL A 22 12.64 0.21 -1.85
C VAL A 22 11.25 0.82 -1.84
N ARG A 23 10.26 0.01 -1.47
CA ARG A 23 8.88 0.47 -1.30
C ARG A 23 8.68 1.02 0.10
N ASP A 24 8.95 0.18 1.09
CA ASP A 24 8.75 0.48 2.51
C ASP A 24 10.02 0.10 3.31
N GLU A 25 10.25 0.80 4.42
CA GLU A 25 11.23 0.45 5.44
C GLU A 25 10.49 0.35 6.78
N ILE A 26 10.53 -0.81 7.43
CA ILE A 26 9.90 -1.05 8.74
C ILE A 26 10.97 -1.59 9.68
N ASP A 27 11.21 -0.92 10.81
CA ASP A 27 12.23 -1.28 11.80
C ASP A 27 13.63 -1.49 11.17
N GLY A 28 13.97 -0.71 10.15
CA GLY A 28 15.21 -0.84 9.39
C GLY A 28 15.27 -2.01 8.40
N LYS A 29 14.22 -2.83 8.30
CA LYS A 29 14.06 -3.83 7.25
C LYS A 29 13.45 -3.20 6.01
N LYS A 30 14.16 -3.29 4.88
CA LYS A 30 13.67 -2.84 3.58
C LYS A 30 12.77 -3.88 2.94
N TYR A 31 11.64 -3.42 2.42
CA TYR A 31 10.72 -4.17 1.60
C TYR A 31 10.78 -3.61 0.18
N TYR A 32 11.10 -4.48 -0.79
CA TYR A 32 11.35 -4.07 -2.16
C TYR A 32 10.12 -4.25 -3.03
N ARG A 33 9.97 -3.42 -4.06
CA ARG A 33 8.87 -3.52 -5.03
C ARG A 33 8.82 -4.90 -5.68
N LYS A 34 7.61 -5.41 -5.94
CA LYS A 34 7.41 -6.67 -6.67
C LYS A 34 8.15 -6.62 -8.02
N GLY A 35 8.91 -7.66 -8.34
CA GLY A 35 9.73 -7.70 -9.57
C GLY A 35 11.10 -7.00 -9.48
N TYR A 36 11.53 -6.48 -8.32
CA TYR A 36 12.85 -5.84 -8.20
C TYR A 36 14.01 -6.78 -8.59
N LYS A 37 13.87 -8.09 -8.36
CA LYS A 37 14.89 -9.09 -8.74
C LYS A 37 15.06 -9.18 -10.26
N ASP A 38 13.98 -9.03 -11.03
CA ASP A 38 14.01 -9.00 -12.50
C ASP A 38 14.76 -7.77 -13.00
N VAL A 39 14.59 -6.63 -12.32
CA VAL A 39 15.35 -5.40 -12.60
C VAL A 39 16.83 -5.58 -12.30
N LEU A 40 17.17 -6.20 -11.17
CA LEU A 40 18.56 -6.53 -10.83
C LEU A 40 19.18 -7.53 -11.80
N ALA A 41 18.38 -8.42 -12.38
CA ALA A 41 18.78 -9.37 -13.41
C ALA A 41 18.85 -8.76 -14.83
N GLY A 42 18.39 -7.51 -15.01
CA GLY A 42 18.34 -6.84 -16.31
C GLY A 42 17.26 -7.35 -17.26
N THR A 43 16.30 -8.14 -16.77
CA THR A 43 15.18 -8.68 -17.57
C THR A 43 13.98 -7.74 -17.59
N LYS A 44 13.93 -6.77 -16.66
CA LYS A 44 12.97 -5.67 -16.62
C LYS A 44 13.68 -4.35 -16.35
N THR A 45 13.03 -3.26 -16.73
CA THR A 45 13.40 -1.90 -16.34
C THR A 45 12.69 -1.50 -15.04
N ILE A 46 13.12 -0.39 -14.45
CA ILE A 46 12.46 0.19 -13.28
C ILE A 46 11.01 0.57 -13.63
N ASP A 47 10.79 1.13 -14.81
CA ASP A 47 9.46 1.60 -15.25
C ASP A 47 8.47 0.43 -15.40
N ASP A 48 8.96 -0.76 -15.77
CA ASP A 48 8.14 -1.97 -15.89
C ASP A 48 7.51 -2.43 -14.56
N ILE A 49 8.01 -1.97 -13.41
CA ILE A 49 7.58 -2.44 -12.09
C ILE A 49 7.09 -1.35 -11.13
N ILE A 50 7.19 -0.07 -11.50
CA ILE A 50 6.71 1.04 -10.66
C ILE A 50 5.23 1.35 -10.92
N GLY A 51 4.76 1.17 -12.16
CA GLY A 51 3.38 1.48 -12.53
C GLY A 51 2.34 0.63 -11.78
N ALA A 52 1.20 1.24 -11.48
CA ALA A 52 0.02 0.53 -10.98
C ALA A 52 -0.64 -0.26 -12.11
N SER A 53 -1.26 -1.39 -11.79
CA SER A 53 -2.16 -2.06 -12.74
C SER A 53 -3.38 -1.19 -13.02
N VAL A 54 -4.02 -1.36 -14.17
CA VAL A 54 -5.27 -0.65 -14.53
C VAL A 54 -6.32 -0.82 -13.44
N PHE A 55 -6.48 -2.05 -12.94
CA PHE A 55 -7.48 -2.34 -11.92
C PHE A 55 -7.19 -1.63 -10.60
N GLN A 56 -5.94 -1.68 -10.14
CA GLN A 56 -5.53 -1.01 -8.92
C GLN A 56 -5.65 0.51 -9.05
N ALA A 57 -5.28 1.08 -10.20
CA ALA A 57 -5.45 2.51 -10.47
C ALA A 57 -6.92 2.95 -10.42
N PHE A 58 -7.84 2.14 -10.99
CA PHE A 58 -9.28 2.40 -10.90
C PHE A 58 -9.80 2.33 -9.46
N ILE A 59 -9.42 1.30 -8.69
CA ILE A 59 -9.85 1.17 -7.29
C ILE A 59 -9.40 2.39 -6.47
N VAL A 60 -8.12 2.75 -6.56
CA VAL A 60 -7.58 3.92 -5.84
C VAL A 60 -8.28 5.20 -6.27
N SER A 61 -8.45 5.42 -7.58
CA SER A 61 -9.08 6.63 -8.12
C SER A 61 -10.55 6.75 -7.71
N PHE A 62 -11.34 5.67 -7.82
CA PHE A 62 -12.76 5.71 -7.50
C PHE A 62 -13.00 5.90 -6.01
N ILE A 63 -12.26 5.19 -5.15
CA ILE A 63 -12.37 5.37 -3.69
C ILE A 63 -11.91 6.77 -3.30
N GLY A 64 -10.75 7.21 -3.78
CA GLY A 64 -10.23 8.55 -3.47
C GLY A 64 -11.19 9.66 -3.90
N THR A 65 -11.78 9.54 -5.10
CA THR A 65 -12.79 10.51 -5.60
C THR A 65 -14.06 10.48 -4.76
N TYR A 66 -14.57 9.28 -4.46
CA TYR A 66 -15.79 9.11 -3.67
C TYR A 66 -15.62 9.70 -2.27
N VAL A 67 -14.53 9.35 -1.57
CA VAL A 67 -14.23 9.83 -0.23
C VAL A 67 -14.04 11.35 -0.22
N ASN A 68 -13.26 11.92 -1.15
CA ASN A 68 -13.06 13.37 -1.24
C ASN A 68 -14.35 14.14 -1.52
N GLY A 69 -15.35 13.52 -2.17
CA GLY A 69 -16.66 14.13 -2.38
C GLY A 69 -17.52 14.21 -1.11
N LEU A 70 -17.18 13.45 -0.06
CA LEU A 70 -17.94 13.35 1.18
C LEU A 70 -17.22 13.94 2.39
N LEU A 71 -15.89 14.09 2.33
CA LEU A 71 -15.11 14.60 3.44
C LEU A 71 -15.45 16.07 3.78
N PRO A 72 -15.38 16.47 5.06
CA PRO A 72 -15.45 17.87 5.45
C PRO A 72 -14.31 18.69 4.84
N LYS A 73 -14.49 20.01 4.76
CA LYS A 73 -13.58 20.92 4.04
C LYS A 73 -12.11 20.85 4.46
N ASN A 74 -11.82 20.60 5.74
CA ASN A 74 -10.45 20.50 6.25
C ASN A 74 -9.83 19.11 6.08
N TRP A 75 -10.57 18.13 5.60
CA TRP A 75 -10.08 16.78 5.40
C TRP A 75 -9.84 16.50 3.91
N TYR A 76 -8.83 15.69 3.63
CA TYR A 76 -8.53 15.26 2.27
C TYR A 76 -8.01 13.82 2.24
N ALA A 77 -8.42 13.07 1.23
CA ALA A 77 -7.84 11.78 0.89
C ALA A 77 -6.74 11.99 -0.15
N LEU A 78 -5.49 11.95 0.32
CA LEU A 78 -4.30 11.92 -0.54
C LEU A 78 -4.21 10.56 -1.22
N THR A 79 -3.83 10.56 -2.50
CA THR A 79 -3.62 9.35 -3.31
C THR A 79 -2.25 9.42 -4.01
N GLY A 80 -1.85 8.35 -4.68
CA GLY A 80 -0.61 8.34 -5.47
C GLY A 80 0.63 7.91 -4.70
N GLU A 81 0.47 7.00 -3.74
CA GLU A 81 1.58 6.42 -2.96
C GLU A 81 2.24 7.42 -2.00
N SER A 82 1.43 8.22 -1.29
CA SER A 82 1.91 9.22 -0.33
C SER A 82 2.84 8.60 0.70
N GLY A 83 4.07 9.12 0.78
CA GLY A 83 5.05 8.72 1.77
C GLY A 83 4.71 9.26 3.15
N VAL A 84 4.79 8.39 4.16
CA VAL A 84 4.62 8.68 5.59
C VAL A 84 5.90 8.29 6.31
N ASN A 85 6.52 9.26 6.96
CA ASN A 85 7.71 9.06 7.80
C ASN A 85 7.26 8.93 9.25
N LEU A 86 7.21 7.69 9.73
CA LEU A 86 6.75 7.37 11.08
C LEU A 86 7.84 7.68 12.11
N SER A 87 9.10 7.39 11.73
CA SER A 87 10.31 7.68 12.50
C SER A 87 11.54 7.30 11.69
N LYS A 88 12.73 7.53 12.25
CA LYS A 88 13.98 7.07 11.64
C LYS A 88 13.91 5.57 11.31
N LYS A 89 14.13 5.23 10.04
CA LYS A 89 14.04 3.86 9.48
C LYS A 89 12.63 3.23 9.50
N ASN A 90 11.60 4.07 9.57
CA ASN A 90 10.20 3.68 9.38
C ASN A 90 9.55 4.60 8.35
N ASN A 91 9.76 4.29 7.07
CA ASN A 91 9.22 5.04 5.95
C ASN A 91 8.25 4.15 5.20
N LEU A 92 6.97 4.54 5.15
CA LEU A 92 5.91 3.77 4.51
C LEU A 92 5.31 4.57 3.35
N SER A 93 4.89 3.88 2.31
CA SER A 93 4.06 4.45 1.25
C SER A 93 2.61 4.02 1.47
N THR A 94 1.64 4.92 1.25
CA THR A 94 0.20 4.63 1.42
C THR A 94 -0.55 4.87 0.13
N ASP A 95 -1.46 3.98 -0.24
CA ASP A 95 -2.24 4.17 -1.47
C ASP A 95 -3.29 5.28 -1.35
N ILE A 96 -4.00 5.32 -0.22
CA ILE A 96 -4.90 6.40 0.17
C ILE A 96 -4.68 6.74 1.64
N ALA A 97 -4.47 8.02 1.94
CA ALA A 97 -4.32 8.54 3.30
C ALA A 97 -5.31 9.70 3.54
N ILE A 98 -6.20 9.55 4.51
CA ILE A 98 -7.14 10.60 4.92
C ILE A 98 -6.49 11.44 6.02
N VAL A 99 -6.31 12.74 5.76
CA VAL A 99 -5.54 13.68 6.60
C VAL A 99 -6.31 14.96 6.87
N ASP A 100 -6.07 15.59 8.02
CA ASP A 100 -6.51 16.96 8.27
C ASP A 100 -5.47 17.91 7.64
N ILE A 101 -5.90 18.68 6.64
CA ILE A 101 -5.05 19.62 5.92
C ILE A 101 -4.48 20.69 6.87
N ASN A 102 -5.19 21.03 7.94
CA ASN A 102 -4.71 22.03 8.92
C ASN A 102 -3.52 21.53 9.73
N GLU A 103 -3.33 20.22 9.86
CA GLU A 103 -2.14 19.63 10.49
C GLU A 103 -0.95 19.55 9.53
N ILE A 104 -1.20 19.64 8.21
CA ILE A 104 -0.14 19.69 7.20
C ILE A 104 0.46 21.09 7.18
N GLY A 105 1.60 21.27 7.85
CA GLY A 105 2.24 22.57 7.98
C GLY A 105 2.55 23.26 6.63
N ASN A 106 3.04 22.52 5.62
CA ASN A 106 3.29 23.05 4.28
C ASN A 106 2.90 22.03 3.19
N ILE A 107 1.77 22.28 2.51
CA ILE A 107 1.28 21.45 1.41
C ILE A 107 2.16 21.49 0.14
N PHE A 108 3.09 22.44 0.03
CA PHE A 108 4.06 22.52 -1.07
C PHE A 108 5.39 21.81 -0.76
N SER A 109 5.46 21.14 0.40
CA SER A 109 6.65 20.37 0.80
C SER A 109 6.88 19.18 -0.14
N THR A 110 8.14 18.90 -0.44
CA THR A 110 8.56 17.67 -1.14
C THR A 110 8.94 16.55 -0.16
N LYS A 111 8.73 16.75 1.15
CA LYS A 111 8.98 15.75 2.18
C LYS A 111 7.76 14.85 2.36
N TYR A 112 8.00 13.67 2.94
CA TYR A 112 6.93 12.78 3.39
C TYR A 112 6.11 13.43 4.51
N LEU A 113 4.88 12.96 4.67
CA LEU A 113 4.04 13.30 5.81
C LEU A 113 4.75 12.86 7.09
N ASP A 114 4.82 13.76 8.06
CA ASP A 114 5.31 13.52 9.42
C ASP A 114 4.19 13.58 10.46
N ILE A 115 2.94 13.70 10.00
CA ILE A 115 1.71 13.54 10.79
C ILE A 115 1.06 12.20 10.49
N ALA A 116 0.33 11.65 11.45
CA ALA A 116 -0.44 10.43 11.26
C ALA A 116 -1.72 10.73 10.48
N PRO A 117 -1.97 10.06 9.33
CA PRO A 117 -3.29 10.08 8.72
C PRO A 117 -4.33 9.53 9.71
N LYS A 118 -5.56 10.05 9.67
CA LYS A 118 -6.65 9.49 10.47
C LYS A 118 -7.01 8.09 9.99
N VAL A 119 -7.00 7.88 8.68
CA VAL A 119 -7.34 6.60 8.04
C VAL A 119 -6.37 6.31 6.90
N VAL A 120 -5.97 5.04 6.76
CA VAL A 120 -5.20 4.56 5.61
C VAL A 120 -5.97 3.45 4.90
N LEU A 121 -6.03 3.51 3.58
CA LEU A 121 -6.52 2.41 2.74
C LEU A 121 -5.40 1.98 1.78
N GLU A 122 -5.08 0.68 1.79
CA GLU A 122 -4.08 0.04 0.96
C GLU A 122 -4.76 -0.90 -0.05
N VAL A 123 -4.22 -1.00 -1.26
CA VAL A 123 -4.75 -1.88 -2.32
C VAL A 123 -3.69 -2.88 -2.72
N ASP A 124 -3.91 -4.14 -2.36
CA ASP A 124 -3.01 -5.28 -2.56
C ASP A 124 -1.58 -5.11 -1.99
N VAL A 125 -0.85 -6.22 -1.87
CA VAL A 125 0.56 -6.21 -1.48
C VAL A 125 1.45 -5.96 -2.71
N LYS A 126 2.23 -4.88 -2.66
CA LYS A 126 3.08 -4.41 -3.79
C LYS A 126 4.57 -4.70 -3.63
N ILE A 127 4.92 -5.53 -2.66
CA ILE A 127 6.31 -5.86 -2.35
C ILE A 127 6.62 -7.30 -2.76
N ASP A 128 7.88 -7.55 -3.10
CA ASP A 128 8.36 -8.89 -3.43
C ASP A 128 8.54 -9.70 -2.15
N LEU A 129 7.61 -10.62 -1.92
CA LEU A 129 7.60 -11.54 -0.80
C LEU A 129 7.67 -12.98 -1.29
N GLU A 130 8.16 -13.86 -0.42
CA GLU A 130 7.95 -15.30 -0.59
C GLU A 130 6.45 -15.60 -0.50
N LYS A 131 6.00 -16.60 -1.27
CA LYS A 131 4.60 -17.01 -1.30
C LYS A 131 4.09 -17.32 0.11
N GLY A 132 2.98 -16.70 0.51
CA GLY A 132 2.35 -16.89 1.82
C GLY A 132 2.90 -16.00 2.93
N LYS A 133 3.78 -15.04 2.62
CA LYS A 133 4.28 -14.02 3.58
C LYS A 133 3.51 -12.71 3.53
N ASP A 134 2.51 -12.59 2.67
CA ASP A 134 1.70 -11.39 2.49
C ASP A 134 1.04 -10.94 3.81
N TYR A 135 0.44 -11.88 4.55
CA TYR A 135 -0.22 -11.57 5.81
C TYR A 135 0.76 -11.07 6.89
N ASP A 136 1.97 -11.64 6.97
CA ASP A 136 3.01 -11.18 7.91
C ASP A 136 3.37 -9.71 7.64
N TYR A 137 3.41 -9.31 6.38
CA TYR A 137 3.69 -7.93 5.99
C TYR A 137 2.52 -7.00 6.27
N ILE A 138 1.30 -7.38 5.86
CA ILE A 138 0.06 -6.67 6.17
C ILE A 138 -0.01 -6.41 7.67
N GLN A 139 0.24 -7.44 8.48
CA GLN A 139 0.17 -7.32 9.93
C GLN A 139 1.19 -6.31 10.48
N ARG A 140 2.45 -6.41 10.04
CA ARG A 140 3.53 -5.51 10.49
C ARG A 140 3.25 -4.07 10.11
N LYS A 141 2.91 -3.82 8.85
CA LYS A 141 2.66 -2.47 8.33
C LYS A 141 1.46 -1.83 9.04
N THR A 142 0.35 -2.55 9.15
CA THR A 142 -0.84 -2.08 9.87
C THR A 142 -0.52 -1.73 11.32
N LYS A 143 0.19 -2.60 12.07
CA LYS A 143 0.57 -2.30 13.45
C LYS A 143 1.40 -1.02 13.56
N LYS A 144 2.37 -0.80 12.67
CA LYS A 144 3.17 0.44 12.64
C LYS A 144 2.33 1.69 12.38
N LEU A 145 1.36 1.60 11.47
CA LEU A 145 0.44 2.71 11.19
C LEU A 145 -0.43 3.02 12.43
N LEU A 146 -1.01 2.00 13.07
CA LEU A 146 -1.81 2.17 14.28
C LEU A 146 -0.99 2.72 15.47
N GLU A 147 0.23 2.22 15.66
CA GLU A 147 1.20 2.72 16.65
C GLU A 147 1.60 4.18 16.40
N PHE A 148 1.70 4.58 15.12
CA PHE A 148 2.03 5.95 14.75
C PHE A 148 0.89 6.95 15.02
N GLY A 149 -0.35 6.49 15.04
CA GLY A 149 -1.51 7.33 15.33
C GLY A 149 -2.70 7.13 14.42
N VAL A 150 -2.57 6.32 13.36
CA VAL A 150 -3.69 6.02 12.45
C VAL A 150 -4.81 5.33 13.22
N GLU A 151 -6.05 5.79 13.05
CA GLU A 151 -7.21 5.25 13.77
C GLU A 151 -7.73 3.98 13.09
N LYS A 152 -7.75 3.95 11.75
CA LYS A 152 -8.23 2.80 10.96
C LYS A 152 -7.34 2.50 9.76
N VAL A 153 -7.09 1.22 9.51
CA VAL A 153 -6.36 0.73 8.33
C VAL A 153 -7.20 -0.30 7.61
N PHE A 154 -7.40 -0.08 6.31
CA PHE A 154 -8.13 -0.98 5.41
C PHE A 154 -7.16 -1.57 4.38
N TRP A 155 -7.14 -2.89 4.24
CA TRP A 155 -6.45 -3.56 3.12
C TRP A 155 -7.47 -4.13 2.17
N ILE A 156 -7.60 -3.51 1.00
CA ILE A 156 -8.48 -3.94 -0.08
C ILE A 156 -7.74 -4.99 -0.90
N LEU A 157 -8.17 -6.23 -0.78
CA LEU A 157 -7.58 -7.38 -1.47
C LEU A 157 -8.40 -7.68 -2.71
N THR A 158 -7.84 -7.35 -3.88
CA THR A 158 -8.58 -7.40 -5.14
C THR A 158 -8.82 -8.82 -5.63
N SER A 159 -7.86 -9.73 -5.45
CA SER A 159 -8.02 -11.13 -5.85
C SER A 159 -9.08 -11.88 -5.05
N GLN A 160 -9.19 -11.59 -3.75
CA GLN A 160 -10.16 -12.24 -2.85
C GLN A 160 -11.48 -11.48 -2.78
N ARG A 161 -11.52 -10.23 -3.26
CA ARG A 161 -12.64 -9.29 -3.09
C ARG A 161 -13.07 -9.15 -1.64
N GLN A 162 -12.05 -9.02 -0.81
CA GLN A 162 -12.18 -8.84 0.62
C GLN A 162 -11.49 -7.55 1.06
N VAL A 163 -11.85 -7.11 2.25
CA VAL A 163 -11.19 -6.01 2.94
C VAL A 163 -10.80 -6.50 4.33
N ILE A 164 -9.53 -6.38 4.69
CA ILE A 164 -9.09 -6.53 6.07
C ILE A 164 -9.25 -5.18 6.75
N VAL A 165 -9.96 -5.12 7.86
CA VAL A 165 -10.18 -3.91 8.65
C VAL A 165 -9.51 -4.06 10.00
N ALA A 166 -8.67 -3.08 10.34
CA ALA A 166 -8.02 -2.97 11.63
C ALA A 166 -8.22 -1.56 12.20
N GLU A 167 -8.57 -1.47 13.47
CA GLU A 167 -8.81 -0.20 14.17
C GLU A 167 -7.96 -0.13 15.43
N LYS A 168 -7.47 1.06 15.77
CA LYS A 168 -6.53 1.27 16.87
C LYS A 168 -7.07 0.80 18.22
N GLU A 169 -8.34 1.11 18.49
CA GLU A 169 -9.02 0.79 19.75
C GLU A 169 -9.73 -0.58 19.73
N ASN A 170 -9.60 -1.34 18.63
CA ASN A 170 -10.22 -2.66 18.50
C ASN A 170 -9.14 -3.76 18.38
N PRO A 171 -9.03 -4.67 19.37
CA PRO A 171 -8.05 -5.76 19.31
C PRO A 171 -8.38 -6.80 18.23
N THR A 172 -9.60 -6.80 17.69
CA THR A 172 -10.06 -7.75 16.68
C THR A 172 -9.95 -7.15 15.29
N TRP A 173 -9.28 -7.84 14.38
CA TRP A 173 -9.30 -7.52 12.96
C TRP A 173 -10.42 -8.29 12.28
N SER A 174 -11.08 -7.67 11.32
CA SER A 174 -12.15 -8.32 10.55
C SER A 174 -11.73 -8.49 9.10
N ILE A 175 -12.27 -9.53 8.46
CA ILE A 175 -12.19 -9.75 7.02
C ILE A 175 -13.61 -9.72 6.51
N ILE A 176 -13.94 -8.73 5.69
CA ILE A 176 -15.27 -8.52 5.14
C ILE A 176 -15.24 -8.60 3.62
N ASN A 177 -16.37 -8.92 2.99
CA ASN A 177 -16.47 -8.94 1.54
C ASN A 177 -16.70 -7.53 0.99
N TRP A 178 -16.43 -7.31 -0.29
CA TRP A 178 -16.60 -6.01 -0.95
C TRP A 178 -18.03 -5.46 -0.94
N GLN A 179 -19.04 -6.31 -0.71
CA GLN A 179 -20.45 -5.93 -0.56
C GLN A 179 -20.77 -5.40 0.83
N THR A 180 -19.96 -5.73 1.83
CA THR A 180 -20.18 -5.28 3.20
C THR A 180 -19.88 -3.79 3.32
N LYS A 181 -20.86 -3.04 3.80
CA LYS A 181 -20.71 -1.61 4.10
C LYS A 181 -19.81 -1.45 5.32
N MET A 182 -18.79 -0.59 5.21
CA MET A 182 -17.84 -0.28 6.27
C MET A 182 -17.78 1.22 6.52
N GLU A 183 -17.66 1.63 7.78
CA GLU A 183 -17.43 3.02 8.16
C GLU A 183 -15.96 3.37 8.06
N VAL A 184 -15.62 4.19 7.08
CA VAL A 184 -14.24 4.56 6.75
C VAL A 184 -13.81 5.81 7.49
N PHE A 185 -14.69 6.80 7.58
CA PHE A 185 -14.48 8.06 8.30
C PHE A 185 -15.79 8.45 8.99
N GLU A 186 -15.78 9.34 9.98
CA GLU A 186 -16.95 9.76 10.77
C GLU A 186 -18.21 9.96 9.91
N ASN A 187 -19.21 9.08 10.08
CA ASN A 187 -20.47 9.08 9.32
C ASN A 187 -20.33 8.87 7.79
N ILE A 188 -19.15 8.49 7.31
CA ILE A 188 -18.85 8.13 5.92
C ILE A 188 -18.67 6.62 5.85
N SER A 189 -19.70 5.94 5.33
CA SER A 189 -19.72 4.50 5.20
C SER A 189 -20.11 4.08 3.79
N PHE A 190 -19.38 3.13 3.22
CA PHE A 190 -19.62 2.60 1.89
C PHE A 190 -19.16 1.13 1.77
N SER A 191 -19.59 0.45 0.72
CA SER A 191 -18.98 -0.81 0.28
C SER A 191 -18.20 -0.58 -1.02
N ILE A 192 -17.22 -1.43 -1.32
CA ILE A 192 -16.45 -1.30 -2.57
C ILE A 192 -17.36 -1.55 -3.78
N GLU A 193 -18.31 -2.49 -3.66
CA GLU A 193 -19.31 -2.76 -4.69
C GLU A 193 -20.17 -1.53 -4.98
N GLN A 194 -20.63 -0.81 -3.96
CA GLN A 194 -21.42 0.40 -4.14
C GLN A 194 -20.66 1.45 -4.98
N ILE A 195 -19.40 1.71 -4.66
CA ILE A 195 -18.56 2.68 -5.38
C ILE A 195 -18.41 2.27 -6.86
N LEU A 196 -18.17 0.99 -7.12
CA LEU A 196 -18.03 0.48 -8.48
C LEU A 196 -19.34 0.57 -9.27
N ALA A 197 -20.46 0.22 -8.65
CA ALA A 197 -21.79 0.28 -9.24
C ALA A 197 -22.19 1.72 -9.61
N GLU A 198 -21.89 2.70 -8.75
CA GLU A 198 -22.12 4.13 -9.04
C GLU A 198 -21.32 4.64 -10.24
N LYS A 199 -20.20 3.98 -10.56
CA LYS A 199 -19.38 4.25 -11.76
C LYS A 199 -19.77 3.41 -12.97
N GLY A 200 -20.82 2.59 -12.86
CA GLY A 200 -21.32 1.74 -13.94
C GLY A 200 -20.55 0.43 -14.12
N PHE A 201 -19.72 0.03 -13.16
CA PHE A 201 -18.99 -1.24 -13.21
C PHE A 201 -19.70 -2.31 -12.39
N GLN A 202 -19.87 -3.49 -12.99
CA GLN A 202 -20.30 -4.68 -12.29
C GLN A 202 -19.09 -5.54 -11.93
N ILE A 203 -19.07 -6.04 -10.71
CA ILE A 203 -18.06 -7.00 -10.27
C ILE A 203 -18.40 -8.35 -10.97
N PRO A 204 -17.56 -8.88 -11.87
CA PRO A 204 -17.78 -10.23 -12.43
C PRO A 204 -17.78 -11.26 -11.29
N PRO A 205 -18.27 -12.50 -11.40
CA PRO A 205 -18.05 -13.52 -10.36
C PRO A 205 -16.55 -13.77 -10.09
N VAL A 206 -16.17 -14.27 -8.91
CA VAL A 206 -14.78 -14.72 -8.67
C VAL A 206 -14.63 -16.04 -9.42
N GLU A 207 -13.68 -16.13 -10.35
CA GLU A 207 -13.37 -17.40 -11.01
C GLU A 207 -12.69 -18.33 -9.98
N GLU A 208 -13.21 -19.55 -9.84
CA GLU A 208 -12.70 -20.60 -8.94
C GLU A 208 -11.36 -21.18 -9.42
#